data_AF-A0A956YPJ2-F1
#
_entry.id   AF-A0A956YPJ2-F1
#
_cell.length_a   1.000
_cell.length_b   1.000
_cell.length_c   1.000
_cell.angle_alpha   90.00
_cell.angle_beta   90.00
_cell.angle_gamma   90.00
#
_symmetry.space_group_name_H-M   'P 1'
#
loop_
_entity.id
_entity.type
_entity.pdbx_description
1 polymer ?
#
loop_
_entity_poly.entity_id
_entity_poly.type
_entity_poly.pdbx_seq_one_letter_code
_entity_poly.pdbx_strand_id
1 'polypeptide(L)'
;MGRIIGIDLGTTNSVVAVMEGGEPTVIPSAEGGRLIPSVVAINPKTGERLVGKVARNQAVINPENTVFSVKRFMGRKFDDPEVQKAIKYVPY
;
A
#
# COMPACT_ATOMS: atom_id res chain seq x y z
N MET A 1 -11.14 -24.32 -10.24
CA MET A 1 -11.47 -23.68 -8.95
C MET A 1 -10.34 -22.74 -8.57
N GLY A 2 -10.65 -21.50 -8.18
CA GLY A 2 -9.64 -20.57 -7.66
C GLY A 2 -9.22 -20.95 -6.23
N ARG A 3 -8.01 -20.57 -5.81
CA ARG A 3 -7.60 -20.66 -4.40
C ARG A 3 -8.08 -19.42 -3.64
N ILE A 4 -8.62 -19.60 -2.45
CA ILE A 4 -8.90 -18.49 -1.53
C ILE A 4 -7.57 -18.01 -0.95
N ILE A 5 -7.38 -16.70 -0.90
CA ILE A 5 -6.20 -16.06 -0.30
C ILE A 5 -6.60 -15.22 0.91
N GLY A 6 -5.71 -15.14 1.90
CA GLY A 6 -5.80 -14.20 3.01
C GLY A 6 -4.94 -12.98 2.71
N ILE A 7 -5.51 -11.78 2.86
CA ILE A 7 -4.79 -10.51 2.68
C ILE A 7 -4.88 -9.74 3.99
N ASP A 8 -3.73 -9.45 4.60
CA ASP A 8 -3.63 -8.38 5.57
C ASP A 8 -3.29 -7.09 4.82
N LEU A 9 -4.29 -6.21 4.71
CA LEU A 9 -4.15 -4.88 4.11
C LEU A 9 -3.76 -3.88 5.19
N GLY A 10 -2.48 -3.81 5.53
CA GLY A 10 -1.98 -2.95 6.62
C GLY A 10 -1.75 -1.49 6.20
N THR A 11 -1.56 -0.61 7.21
CA THR A 11 -1.33 0.83 6.98
C THR A 11 0.01 1.10 6.29
N THR A 12 1.05 0.37 6.67
CA THR A 12 2.43 0.60 6.20
C THR A 12 2.91 -0.49 5.26
N ASN A 13 2.58 -1.74 5.57
CA ASN A 13 2.87 -2.89 4.74
C ASN A 13 1.64 -3.80 4.71
N SER A 14 1.55 -4.59 3.66
CA SER A 14 0.55 -5.63 3.45
C SER A 14 1.23 -6.97 3.21
N VAL A 15 0.49 -8.05 3.43
CA VAL A 15 0.94 -9.43 3.16
C VAL A 15 -0.22 -10.25 2.58
N VAL A 16 0.11 -11.22 1.75
CA VAL A 16 -0.84 -12.17 1.19
C VAL A 16 -0.35 -13.60 1.45
N ALA A 17 -1.28 -14.47 1.84
CA ALA A 17 -1.03 -15.88 2.10
C ALA A 17 -2.11 -16.77 1.48
N VAL A 18 -1.77 -18.04 1.28
CA VAL A 18 -2.65 -19.09 0.77
C VAL A 18 -2.40 -20.38 1.56
N MET A 19 -3.40 -21.25 1.65
CA MET A 19 -3.21 -22.58 2.26
C MET A 19 -2.54 -23.53 1.27
N GLU A 20 -1.40 -24.10 1.64
CA GLU A 20 -0.68 -25.13 0.87
C GLU A 20 -0.35 -26.31 1.78
N GLY A 21 -0.77 -27.52 1.38
CA GLY A 21 -0.49 -28.74 2.17
C GLY A 21 -1.08 -28.75 3.57
N GLY A 22 -2.11 -27.93 3.84
CA GLY A 22 -2.72 -27.78 5.17
C GLY A 22 -2.11 -26.65 6.02
N GLU A 23 -1.04 -26.01 5.55
CA GLU A 23 -0.34 -24.93 6.27
C GLU A 23 -0.52 -23.57 5.57
N PRO A 24 -0.56 -22.45 6.30
CA PRO A 24 -0.58 -21.12 5.70
C PRO A 24 0.81 -20.74 5.16
N THR A 25 0.88 -20.49 3.84
CA THR A 25 2.12 -20.07 3.15
C THR A 25 2.01 -18.64 2.66
N VAL A 26 2.96 -17.79 3.04
CA VAL A 26 3.07 -16.41 2.53
C VAL A 26 3.58 -16.41 1.09
N ILE A 27 2.87 -15.71 0.20
CA ILE A 27 3.26 -15.55 -1.20
C ILE A 27 4.25 -14.37 -1.29
N PRO A 28 5.48 -14.58 -1.81
CA PRO A 28 6.42 -13.49 -2.03
C PRO A 28 5.94 -12.58 -3.18
N SER A 29 6.25 -11.29 -3.07
CA SER A 29 6.12 -10.31 -4.15
C SER A 29 7.03 -10.64 -5.34
N ALA A 30 6.80 -9.99 -6.48
CA ALA A 30 7.67 -10.10 -7.65
C ALA A 30 9.13 -9.71 -7.35
N GLU A 31 9.35 -8.85 -6.34
CA GLU A 31 10.67 -8.44 -5.86
C GLU A 31 11.25 -9.37 -4.78
N GLY A 32 10.61 -10.51 -4.50
CA GLY A 32 11.06 -11.52 -3.54
C GLY A 32 10.77 -11.20 -2.07
N GLY A 33 10.18 -10.04 -1.76
CA GLY A 33 9.80 -9.66 -0.41
C GLY A 33 8.49 -10.29 0.04
N ARG A 34 8.40 -10.71 1.31
CA ARG A 34 7.16 -11.23 1.93
C ARG A 34 6.24 -10.14 2.50
N LEU A 35 6.75 -8.93 2.66
CA LEU A 35 5.97 -7.74 3.03
C LEU A 35 6.02 -6.75 1.88
N ILE A 36 4.86 -6.20 1.52
CA ILE A 36 4.70 -5.26 0.42
C ILE A 36 4.38 -3.89 1.01
N PRO A 37 5.14 -2.83 0.75
CA PRO A 37 4.75 -1.48 1.16
C PRO A 37 3.34 -1.11 0.71
N SER A 38 2.52 -0.59 1.62
CA SER A 38 1.18 -0.06 1.33
C SER A 38 1.30 1.35 0.73
N VAL A 39 1.93 1.41 -0.45
CA VAL A 39 2.28 2.66 -1.15
C VAL A 39 1.89 2.52 -2.61
N VAL A 40 1.25 3.55 -3.15
CA VAL A 40 0.90 3.68 -4.56
C VAL A 40 1.44 5.00 -5.07
N ALA A 41 1.93 5.04 -6.30
CA ALA A 41 2.33 6.28 -6.94
C ALA A 41 1.85 6.34 -8.38
N ILE A 42 1.66 7.56 -8.90
CA ILE A 42 1.39 7.81 -10.31
C ILE A 42 2.58 8.56 -10.90
N ASN A 43 3.10 8.08 -12.03
CA ASN A 43 4.12 8.79 -12.79
C ASN A 43 3.44 9.99 -13.48
N PRO A 44 3.81 11.25 -13.15
CA PRO A 44 3.12 12.42 -13.68
C PRO A 44 3.38 12.65 -15.18
N LYS A 45 4.41 12.04 -15.75
CA LYS A 45 4.75 12.17 -17.18
C LYS A 45 4.04 11.13 -18.05
N THR A 46 3.92 9.90 -17.55
CA THR A 46 3.40 8.75 -18.34
C THR A 46 2.02 8.29 -17.90
N GLY A 47 1.55 8.68 -16.71
CA GLY A 47 0.31 8.16 -16.11
C GLY A 47 0.42 6.74 -15.56
N GLU A 48 1.61 6.13 -15.59
CA GLU A 48 1.84 4.78 -15.07
C GLU A 48 1.58 4.69 -13.57
N ARG A 49 0.95 3.59 -13.13
CA ARG A 49 0.68 3.31 -11.73
C ARG A 49 1.71 2.36 -11.16
N LEU A 50 2.38 2.80 -10.10
CA LEU A 50 3.37 2.03 -9.36
C LEU A 50 2.78 1.60 -8.01
N VAL A 51 3.15 0.41 -7.53
CA VAL A 51 2.69 -0.13 -6.25
C VAL A 51 3.88 -0.72 -5.48
N GLY A 52 3.81 -0.73 -4.16
CA GLY A 52 4.74 -1.48 -3.33
C GLY A 52 6.12 -0.84 -3.26
N LYS A 53 7.16 -1.66 -3.41
CA LYS A 53 8.56 -1.24 -3.28
C LYS A 53 8.94 -0.17 -4.30
N VAL A 54 8.49 -0.33 -5.55
CA VAL A 54 8.79 0.63 -6.63
C VAL A 54 8.18 2.01 -6.32
N ALA A 55 6.92 2.05 -5.88
CA ALA A 55 6.28 3.31 -5.46
C ALA A 55 6.98 3.94 -4.24
N ARG A 56 7.36 3.14 -3.23
CA ARG A 56 8.09 3.63 -2.05
C ARG A 56 9.46 4.23 -2.42
N ASN A 57 10.20 3.60 -3.31
CA ASN A 57 11.56 4.03 -3.67
C ASN A 57 11.61 5.43 -4.29
N GLN A 58 10.56 5.83 -5.02
CA GLN A 58 10.51 7.13 -5.69
C GLN A 58 9.78 8.22 -4.88
N ALA A 59 9.32 7.92 -3.66
CA ALA A 59 8.51 8.84 -2.85
C ALA A 59 9.21 10.19 -2.58
N VAL A 60 10.53 10.19 -2.47
CA VAL A 60 11.33 11.42 -2.20
C VAL A 60 11.33 12.36 -3.42
N ILE A 61 11.32 11.83 -4.64
CA ILE A 61 11.41 12.62 -5.87
C ILE A 61 10.03 12.96 -6.48
N ASN A 62 8.97 12.31 -6.01
CA ASN A 62 7.60 12.50 -6.48
C ASN A 62 6.60 12.47 -5.31
N PRO A 63 6.76 13.34 -4.29
CA PRO A 63 6.04 13.22 -3.02
C PRO A 63 4.54 13.44 -3.17
N GLU A 64 4.11 14.44 -3.95
CA GLU A 64 2.69 14.79 -4.13
C GLU A 64 1.88 13.71 -4.86
N ASN A 65 2.53 12.90 -5.71
CA ASN A 65 1.87 11.80 -6.43
C ASN A 65 2.13 10.43 -5.78
N THR A 66 2.61 10.39 -4.53
CA THR A 66 2.90 9.15 -3.81
C THR A 66 2.07 9.03 -2.54
N VAL A 67 1.09 8.13 -2.57
CA VAL A 67 0.12 7.91 -1.50
C VAL A 67 0.56 6.76 -0.60
N PHE A 68 0.63 7.00 0.71
CA PHE A 68 0.98 6.03 1.76
C PHE A 68 0.16 6.29 3.02
N SER A 69 0.00 5.33 3.93
CA SER A 69 -0.87 5.47 5.11
C SER A 69 -2.35 5.70 4.81
N VAL A 70 -2.82 5.36 3.60
CA VAL A 70 -4.21 5.56 3.16
C VAL A 70 -5.23 4.95 4.14
N LYS A 71 -4.87 3.84 4.80
CA LYS A 71 -5.69 3.15 5.83
C LYS A 71 -6.06 4.05 7.01
N ARG A 72 -5.34 5.15 7.26
CA ARG A 72 -5.71 6.15 8.28
C ARG A 72 -6.91 7.01 7.87
N PHE A 73 -7.15 7.17 6.57
CA PHE A 73 -8.19 8.01 5.99
C PHE A 73 -9.42 7.20 5.53
N MET A 74 -9.25 5.91 5.22
CA MET A 74 -10.34 5.06 4.73
C MET A 74 -11.55 5.08 5.69
N GLY A 75 -12.73 5.33 5.12
CA GLY A 75 -13.99 5.37 5.86
C GLY A 75 -14.19 6.61 6.74
N ARG A 76 -13.25 7.57 6.73
CA ARG A 76 -13.40 8.85 7.45
C ARG A 76 -13.96 9.93 6.54
N LYS A 77 -14.64 10.90 7.15
CA LYS A 77 -15.05 12.14 6.48
C LYS A 77 -13.88 13.12 6.43
N PHE A 78 -13.91 14.05 5.48
CA PHE A 78 -12.85 15.04 5.33
C PHE A 78 -12.68 15.94 6.57
N ASP A 79 -13.78 16.30 7.24
CA ASP A 79 -13.82 17.14 8.42
C ASP A 79 -13.49 16.41 9.74
N ASP A 80 -13.19 15.11 9.70
CA ASP A 80 -12.74 14.34 10.87
C ASP A 80 -11.45 14.98 11.44
N PRO A 81 -11.40 15.29 12.76
CA PRO A 81 -10.21 15.89 13.39
C PRO A 81 -8.91 15.11 13.13
N GLU A 82 -8.98 13.78 13.04
CA GLU A 82 -7.80 12.95 12.75
C GLU A 82 -7.35 13.09 11.29
N VAL A 83 -8.29 13.29 10.35
CA VAL A 83 -7.97 13.60 8.95
C VAL A 83 -7.31 14.98 8.87
N GLN A 84 -7.92 16.00 9.48
CA GLN A 84 -7.39 17.37 9.51
C GLN A 84 -6.02 17.48 10.18
N LYS A 85 -5.73 16.59 11.14
CA LYS A 85 -4.39 16.45 11.71
C LYS A 85 -3.43 15.77 10.74
N ALA A 86 -3.84 14.67 10.12
CA ALA A 86 -2.99 13.87 9.24
C ALA A 86 -2.58 14.62 7.95
N ILE A 87 -3.47 15.42 7.36
CA ILE A 87 -3.17 16.23 6.15
C ILE A 87 -1.98 17.19 6.34
N LYS A 88 -1.66 17.57 7.58
CA LYS A 88 -0.50 18.43 7.89
C LYS A 88 0.84 17.70 7.78
N TYR A 89 0.82 16.38 7.71
CA TYR A 89 2.00 15.52 7.74
C TYR A 89 2.17 14.67 6.48
N VAL A 90 1.19 14.66 5.58
CA VAL A 90 1.29 13.98 4.29
C VAL A 90 1.54 14.98 3.18
N PRO A 91 2.32 14.64 2.15
CA PRO A 91 2.63 15.54 1.05
C PRO A 91 1.60 15.53 -0.08
N TYR A 92 0.52 14.75 0.04
CA TYR A 92 -0.48 14.50 -0.99
C TYR A 92 -1.89 14.83 -0.48
#